data_AF-F6GJU2-F1
#
_entry.id   AF-F6GJU2-F1
#
_cell.length_a   1.000
_cell.length_b   1.000
_cell.length_c   1.000
_cell.angle_alpha   90.00
_cell.angle_beta   90.00
_cell.angle_gamma   90.00
#
_symmetry.space_group_name_H-M   'P 1'
#
loop_
_entity.id
_entity.type
_entity.pdbx_description
1 polymer ?
#
loop_
_entity_poly.entity_id
_entity_poly.type
_entity_poly.pdbx_seq_one_letter_code
_entity_poly.pdbx_strand_id
1 'polypeptide(L)'
;MRIITIIIFSCFFSIAANKVEAQSDWAKKADVNYAKANNLDGKLTKKEKQFIVEVFGDKADELVFNDVNFLKSIKHLLRNRITIKKIAPNSKGKKGLLLSQVAMSNDYVLQKKENVNSIENFNPLKYKMAFFSKGTYMYIIDNTDYVIQIKSQYRK
;
A
#
# COMPACT_ATOMS: atom_id res chain seq x y z
N MET A 1 37.01 -47.74 -49.15
CA MET A 1 37.81 -46.49 -49.08
C MET A 1 36.86 -45.32 -49.25
N ARG A 2 36.82 -44.41 -48.29
CA ARG A 2 35.91 -43.24 -48.22
C ARG A 2 36.19 -42.27 -49.36
N ILE A 3 35.16 -41.76 -50.05
CA ILE A 3 35.09 -40.35 -50.45
C ILE A 3 33.65 -39.87 -50.30
N ILE A 4 33.52 -38.77 -49.57
CA ILE A 4 32.34 -38.05 -49.14
C ILE A 4 32.04 -37.00 -50.23
N THR A 5 30.78 -36.88 -50.66
CA THR A 5 30.32 -35.70 -51.43
C THR A 5 29.10 -35.12 -50.75
N ILE A 6 29.33 -34.01 -50.05
CA ILE A 6 28.34 -33.17 -49.38
C ILE A 6 27.79 -32.19 -50.42
N ILE A 7 26.48 -32.15 -50.61
CA ILE A 7 25.80 -31.05 -51.29
C ILE A 7 24.88 -30.36 -50.28
N ILE A 8 25.17 -29.08 -50.07
CA ILE A 8 24.60 -28.16 -49.11
C ILE A 8 23.23 -27.70 -49.59
N PHE A 9 22.17 -28.01 -48.84
CA PHE A 9 20.84 -27.41 -49.06
C PHE A 9 20.74 -26.15 -48.21
N SER A 10 21.02 -24.99 -48.81
CA SER A 10 20.87 -23.69 -48.16
C SER A 10 19.38 -23.32 -48.08
N CYS A 11 18.69 -23.80 -47.04
CA CYS A 11 17.44 -23.20 -46.61
C CYS A 11 17.76 -21.87 -45.91
N PHE A 12 17.71 -20.78 -46.66
CA PHE A 12 17.45 -19.45 -46.10
C PHE A 12 16.04 -19.45 -45.51
N PHE A 13 15.91 -19.89 -44.26
CA PHE A 13 14.72 -19.62 -43.47
C PHE A 13 14.89 -18.23 -42.87
N SER A 14 14.39 -17.21 -43.59
CA SER A 14 14.25 -15.88 -43.04
C SER A 14 13.27 -15.94 -41.86
N ILE A 15 13.81 -15.96 -40.65
CA ILE A 15 13.02 -15.75 -39.44
C ILE A 15 12.64 -14.27 -39.45
N ALA A 16 11.46 -13.95 -39.98
CA ALA A 16 10.80 -12.71 -39.61
C ALA A 16 10.49 -12.83 -38.11
N ALA A 17 11.31 -12.18 -37.28
CA ALA A 17 11.07 -12.08 -35.86
C ALA A 17 9.80 -11.24 -35.64
N ASN A 18 8.64 -11.89 -35.64
CA ASN A 18 7.44 -11.33 -35.04
C ASN A 18 7.78 -11.15 -33.56
N LYS A 19 8.09 -9.92 -33.14
CA LYS A 19 8.02 -9.56 -31.73
C LYS A 19 6.57 -9.67 -31.32
N VAL A 20 6.17 -10.86 -30.88
CA VAL A 20 4.97 -11.02 -30.07
C VAL A 20 5.30 -10.38 -28.74
N GLU A 21 5.06 -9.07 -28.62
CA GLU A 21 4.96 -8.41 -27.33
C GLU A 21 3.64 -8.85 -26.69
N ALA A 22 3.59 -10.11 -26.25
CA ALA A 22 2.56 -10.58 -25.32
C ALA A 22 2.88 -10.04 -23.91
N GLN A 23 2.91 -8.71 -23.77
CA GLN A 23 2.85 -8.10 -22.44
C GLN A 23 1.37 -8.10 -22.04
N SER A 24 0.98 -9.18 -21.38
CA SER A 24 -0.37 -9.41 -20.88
C SER A 24 -0.91 -8.19 -20.11
N ASP A 25 -2.11 -7.73 -20.47
CA ASP A 25 -2.78 -6.54 -19.90
C ASP A 25 -2.88 -6.53 -18.35
N TRP A 26 -2.78 -7.70 -17.68
CA TRP A 26 -2.76 -7.78 -16.22
C TRP A 26 -1.51 -7.15 -15.57
N ALA A 27 -0.46 -6.90 -16.36
CA ALA A 27 0.78 -6.27 -15.95
C ALA A 27 0.81 -4.74 -16.15
N LYS A 28 -0.28 -4.11 -16.60
CA LYS A 28 -0.42 -2.65 -16.45
C LYS A 28 -0.50 -2.37 -14.96
N LYS A 29 0.64 -2.07 -14.33
CA LYS A 29 0.73 -1.58 -12.95
C LYS A 29 -0.26 -0.42 -12.87
N ALA A 30 -1.35 -0.61 -12.13
CA ALA A 30 -2.25 0.49 -11.85
C ALA A 30 -1.41 1.57 -11.16
N ASP A 31 -1.40 2.79 -11.68
CA ASP A 31 -0.66 3.89 -11.06
C ASP A 31 -1.38 4.35 -9.80
N VAL A 32 -0.60 4.74 -8.79
CA VAL A 32 -1.15 5.35 -7.59
C VAL A 32 -1.83 6.67 -7.97
N ASN A 33 -3.11 6.82 -7.62
CA ASN A 33 -3.86 8.01 -7.94
C ASN A 33 -3.55 9.14 -6.94
N TYR A 34 -2.61 10.00 -7.32
CA TYR A 34 -2.33 11.24 -6.61
C TYR A 34 -3.14 12.44 -7.12
N ALA A 35 -3.88 12.32 -8.23
CA ALA A 35 -4.49 13.45 -8.93
C ALA A 35 -5.50 14.24 -8.07
N LYS A 36 -6.12 13.60 -7.08
CA LYS A 36 -7.06 14.23 -6.14
C LYS A 36 -6.42 14.73 -4.85
N ALA A 37 -5.10 14.59 -4.69
CA ALA A 37 -4.38 14.90 -3.47
C ALA A 37 -3.50 16.15 -3.64
N ASN A 38 -4.14 17.33 -3.61
CA ASN A 38 -3.48 18.64 -3.70
C ASN A 38 -2.67 19.02 -2.45
N ASN A 39 -2.71 18.20 -1.41
CA ASN A 39 -2.11 18.48 -0.10
C ASN A 39 -0.77 17.74 0.14
N LEU A 40 -0.20 17.03 -0.84
CA LEU A 40 0.95 16.14 -0.62
C LEU A 40 2.30 16.87 -0.60
N ASP A 41 2.39 18.00 -1.29
CA ASP A 41 3.63 18.79 -1.37
C ASP A 41 3.89 19.56 -0.07
N GLY A 42 2.84 19.77 0.74
CA GLY A 42 2.97 20.36 2.07
C GLY A 42 3.84 19.54 3.02
N LYS A 43 4.56 20.23 3.92
CA LYS A 43 5.38 19.62 4.98
C LYS A 43 4.54 18.68 5.86
N LEU A 44 5.20 17.74 6.52
CA LEU A 44 4.53 16.93 7.55
C LEU A 44 4.07 17.84 8.70
N THR A 45 2.87 17.60 9.18
CA THR A 45 2.43 18.16 10.46
C THR A 45 3.21 17.49 11.60
N LYS A 46 3.25 18.14 12.76
CA LYS A 46 3.90 17.58 13.96
C LYS A 46 3.34 16.18 14.30
N LYS A 47 2.02 16.01 14.18
CA LYS A 47 1.32 14.76 14.47
C LYS A 47 1.68 13.65 13.48
N GLU A 48 1.71 13.94 12.18
CA GLU A 48 2.12 12.95 11.18
C GLU A 48 3.57 12.52 11.38
N LYS A 49 4.47 13.48 11.67
CA LYS A 49 5.86 13.16 11.99
C LYS A 49 5.95 12.26 13.24
N GLN A 50 5.19 12.58 14.29
CA GLN A 50 5.13 11.76 15.50
C GLN A 50 4.62 10.34 15.20
N PHE A 51 3.56 10.19 14.39
CA PHE A 51 3.03 8.88 14.03
C PHE A 51 4.04 8.01 13.30
N ILE A 52 4.84 8.61 12.41
CA ILE A 52 5.92 7.92 11.69
C ILE A 52 7.03 7.52 12.67
N VAL A 53 7.53 8.47 13.48
CA VAL A 53 8.62 8.19 14.43
C VAL A 53 8.23 7.12 15.45
N GLU A 54 6.99 7.09 15.91
CA GLU A 54 6.52 6.07 16.87
C GLU A 54 6.60 4.63 16.31
N VAL A 55 6.36 4.46 15.00
CA VAL A 55 6.35 3.13 14.36
C VAL A 55 7.71 2.72 13.85
N PHE A 56 8.44 3.66 13.25
CA PHE A 56 9.72 3.38 12.59
C PHE A 56 10.94 3.65 13.50
N GLY A 57 10.79 4.41 14.58
CA GLY A 57 11.87 4.75 15.51
C GLY A 57 13.08 5.34 14.79
N ASP A 58 14.26 4.81 15.10
CA ASP A 58 15.54 5.23 14.52
C ASP A 58 15.62 4.97 13.00
N LYS A 59 14.73 4.14 12.45
CA LYS A 59 14.63 3.89 11.00
C LYS A 59 13.75 4.90 10.26
N ALA A 60 13.10 5.85 10.96
CA ALA A 60 12.20 6.81 10.34
C ALA A 60 12.91 7.71 9.31
N ASP A 61 14.14 8.17 9.60
CA ASP A 61 14.90 9.00 8.67
C ASP A 61 15.26 8.21 7.40
N GLU A 62 15.87 7.04 7.57
CA GLU A 62 16.34 6.17 6.48
C GLU A 62 15.19 5.69 5.58
N LEU A 63 14.14 5.12 6.17
CA LEU A 63 13.09 4.42 5.43
C LEU A 63 11.94 5.32 5.00
N VAL A 64 11.75 6.47 5.66
CA VAL A 64 10.59 7.32 5.42
C VAL A 64 10.96 8.72 5.04
N PHE A 65 11.72 9.45 5.84
CA PHE A 65 11.92 10.88 5.59
C PHE A 65 12.87 11.16 4.42
N ASN A 66 13.87 10.30 4.20
CA ASN A 66 14.81 10.43 3.09
C ASN A 66 14.30 9.77 1.79
N ASP A 67 13.31 8.88 1.86
CA ASP A 67 12.62 8.35 0.68
C ASP A 67 11.44 9.24 0.30
N VAL A 68 11.65 10.11 -0.69
CA VAL A 68 10.63 11.06 -1.18
C VAL A 68 9.36 10.35 -1.66
N ASN A 69 9.48 9.19 -2.29
CA ASN A 69 8.34 8.44 -2.84
C ASN A 69 7.54 7.77 -1.71
N PHE A 70 8.23 7.14 -0.76
CA PHE A 70 7.57 6.53 0.37
C PHE A 70 6.94 7.57 1.29
N LEU A 71 7.63 8.69 1.55
CA LEU A 71 7.08 9.83 2.29
C LEU A 71 5.79 10.35 1.64
N LYS A 72 5.80 10.53 0.31
CA LYS A 72 4.61 10.95 -0.45
C LYS A 72 3.46 9.94 -0.31
N SER A 73 3.79 8.65 -0.34
CA SER A 73 2.83 7.55 -0.15
C SER A 73 2.22 7.56 1.26
N ILE A 74 3.03 7.76 2.31
CA ILE A 74 2.58 7.87 3.70
C ILE A 74 1.72 9.12 3.92
N LYS A 75 2.12 10.29 3.38
CA LYS A 75 1.29 11.51 3.41
C LYS A 75 -0.07 11.25 2.76
N HIS A 76 -0.09 10.61 1.59
CA HIS A 76 -1.33 10.32 0.90
C HIS A 76 -2.21 9.35 1.69
N LEU A 77 -1.60 8.34 2.31
CA LEU A 77 -2.27 7.39 3.19
C LEU A 77 -2.95 8.10 4.37
N LEU A 78 -2.19 8.88 5.15
CA LEU A 78 -2.67 9.55 6.36
C LEU A 78 -3.68 10.66 6.08
N ARG A 79 -3.48 11.46 5.01
CA ARG A 79 -4.30 12.65 4.73
C ARG A 79 -5.60 12.33 3.98
N ASN A 80 -5.57 11.36 3.06
CA ASN A 80 -6.63 11.22 2.05
C ASN A 80 -7.30 9.85 2.03
N ARG A 81 -6.60 8.80 2.50
CA ARG A 81 -7.06 7.41 2.32
C ARG A 81 -7.58 6.77 3.59
N ILE A 82 -7.00 7.08 4.73
CA ILE A 82 -7.49 6.64 6.04
C ILE A 82 -8.61 7.58 6.46
N THR A 83 -9.73 7.00 6.86
CA THR A 83 -10.86 7.74 7.44
C THR A 83 -11.38 6.95 8.63
N ILE A 84 -11.42 7.58 9.79
CA ILE A 84 -12.04 7.01 10.98
C ILE A 84 -13.40 7.67 11.15
N LYS A 85 -14.47 6.86 11.17
CA LYS A 85 -15.84 7.37 11.22
C LYS A 85 -16.69 6.55 12.18
N LYS A 86 -17.61 7.23 12.85
CA LYS A 86 -18.66 6.59 13.64
C LYS A 86 -19.69 5.99 12.69
N ILE A 87 -20.15 4.78 12.98
CA ILE A 87 -21.24 4.11 12.27
C ILE A 87 -22.36 3.79 13.25
N ALA A 88 -23.58 3.64 12.74
CA ALA A 88 -24.71 3.27 13.59
C ALA A 88 -24.48 1.88 14.23
N PRO A 89 -24.87 1.70 15.51
CA PRO A 89 -24.95 0.38 16.13
C PRO A 89 -25.73 -0.59 15.24
N ASN A 90 -25.24 -1.82 15.07
CA ASN A 90 -25.85 -2.85 14.21
C ASN A 90 -25.97 -2.51 12.71
N SER A 91 -25.23 -1.52 12.21
CA SER A 91 -25.18 -1.27 10.77
C SER A 91 -24.73 -2.52 10.02
N LYS A 92 -25.48 -2.94 8.99
CA LYS A 92 -25.05 -3.97 8.03
C LYS A 92 -23.75 -3.60 7.31
N GLY A 93 -23.32 -2.33 7.41
CA GLY A 93 -22.03 -1.81 6.95
C GLY A 93 -20.86 -2.04 7.93
N LYS A 94 -21.10 -2.56 9.14
CA LYS A 94 -20.06 -3.02 10.08
C LYS A 94 -19.47 -4.37 9.63
N LYS A 95 -19.08 -4.46 8.36
CA LYS A 95 -18.35 -5.60 7.79
C LYS A 95 -16.88 -5.20 7.72
N GLY A 96 -16.02 -5.96 8.38
CA GLY A 96 -14.60 -5.66 8.47
C GLY A 96 -13.92 -6.58 9.47
N LEU A 97 -12.59 -6.52 9.50
CA LEU A 97 -11.77 -7.24 10.47
C LEU A 97 -11.78 -6.48 11.81
N LEU A 98 -11.84 -7.18 12.95
CA LEU A 98 -11.65 -6.51 14.24
C LEU A 98 -10.22 -5.97 14.34
N LEU A 99 -10.04 -4.76 14.86
CA LEU A 99 -8.71 -4.16 14.99
C LEU A 99 -7.83 -4.99 15.94
N SER A 100 -8.41 -5.61 16.97
CA SER A 100 -7.73 -6.54 17.88
C SER A 100 -7.15 -7.79 17.21
N GLN A 101 -7.69 -8.17 16.04
CA GLN A 101 -7.22 -9.29 15.22
C GLN A 101 -6.12 -8.86 14.23
N VAL A 102 -5.89 -7.56 14.05
CA VAL A 102 -4.80 -7.05 13.22
C VAL A 102 -3.50 -7.14 14.00
N ALA A 103 -2.47 -7.74 13.39
CA ALA A 103 -1.14 -7.78 13.98
C ALA A 103 -0.56 -6.36 14.14
N MET A 104 0.25 -6.15 15.18
CA MET A 104 0.94 -4.88 15.41
C MET A 104 2.17 -4.74 14.48
N SER A 105 2.49 -3.51 14.09
CA SER A 105 3.64 -3.15 13.26
C SER A 105 4.93 -3.11 14.08
N ASN A 106 5.39 -4.28 14.52
CA ASN A 106 6.55 -4.43 15.42
C ASN A 106 7.91 -4.57 14.70
N ASP A 107 7.98 -4.24 13.40
CA ASP A 107 9.17 -4.51 12.59
C ASP A 107 10.40 -3.67 13.01
N TYR A 108 10.18 -2.52 13.64
CA TYR A 108 11.25 -1.59 14.05
C TYR A 108 11.14 -1.19 15.53
N VAL A 109 9.94 -0.88 16.00
CA VAL A 109 9.66 -0.54 17.40
C VAL A 109 8.55 -1.44 17.91
N LEU A 110 8.71 -2.01 19.11
CA LEU A 110 7.67 -2.81 19.75
C LEU A 110 6.47 -1.94 20.11
N GLN A 111 5.37 -2.16 19.38
CA GLN A 111 4.13 -1.42 19.58
C GLN A 111 3.30 -2.04 20.70
N LYS A 112 2.66 -1.18 21.47
CA LYS A 112 1.63 -1.58 22.44
C LYS A 112 0.25 -1.28 21.88
N LYS A 113 -0.71 -2.15 22.18
CA LYS A 113 -2.12 -1.88 21.87
C LYS A 113 -2.54 -0.60 22.59
N GLU A 114 -3.09 0.33 21.84
CA GLU A 114 -3.66 1.55 22.41
C GLU A 114 -5.09 1.29 22.83
N ASN A 115 -5.48 1.85 23.97
CA ASN A 115 -6.89 2.00 24.26
C ASN A 115 -7.39 3.18 23.42
N VAL A 116 -8.27 2.90 22.46
CA VAL A 116 -8.78 3.90 21.51
C VAL A 116 -9.84 4.77 22.20
N ASN A 117 -9.40 5.53 23.20
CA ASN A 117 -10.24 6.43 23.99
C ASN A 117 -10.45 7.79 23.29
N SER A 118 -9.52 8.16 22.39
CA SER A 118 -9.63 9.33 21.54
C SER A 118 -9.21 8.99 20.12
N ILE A 119 -10.16 9.09 19.19
CA ILE A 119 -9.94 8.89 17.75
C ILE A 119 -8.92 9.89 17.20
N GLU A 120 -8.85 11.08 17.80
CA GLU A 120 -7.94 12.12 17.33
C GLU A 120 -6.49 11.70 17.49
N ASN A 121 -6.11 11.04 18.59
CA ASN A 121 -4.71 10.70 18.83
C ASN A 121 -4.32 9.29 18.36
N PHE A 122 -5.27 8.53 17.85
CA PHE A 122 -5.04 7.18 17.36
C PHE A 122 -4.06 7.15 16.20
N ASN A 123 -2.97 6.39 16.34
CA ASN A 123 -1.99 6.19 15.29
C ASN A 123 -2.29 4.91 14.49
N PRO A 124 -2.86 5.01 13.27
CA PRO A 124 -3.22 3.83 12.49
C PRO A 124 -1.99 3.02 12.04
N LEU A 125 -0.81 3.63 11.92
CA LEU A 125 0.40 2.96 11.41
C LEU A 125 0.91 1.85 12.33
N LYS A 126 0.49 1.85 13.60
CA LYS A 126 0.84 0.82 14.61
C LYS A 126 0.28 -0.56 14.30
N TYR A 127 -0.63 -0.67 13.34
CA TYR A 127 -1.30 -1.91 12.96
C TYR A 127 -0.91 -2.28 11.52
N LYS A 128 -0.64 -3.57 11.29
CA LYS A 128 -0.34 -4.15 9.96
C LYS A 128 -1.60 -4.27 9.10
N MET A 129 -2.25 -3.14 8.85
CA MET A 129 -3.40 -3.04 7.97
C MET A 129 -2.95 -3.05 6.50
N ALA A 130 -3.88 -3.39 5.61
CA ALA A 130 -3.68 -3.46 4.17
C ALA A 130 -3.54 -2.07 3.49
N PHE A 131 -2.56 -1.27 3.92
CA PHE A 131 -2.37 0.13 3.52
C PHE A 131 -2.14 0.33 2.02
N PHE A 132 -1.44 -0.58 1.34
CA PHE A 132 -1.05 -0.40 -0.06
C PHE A 132 -1.73 -1.41 -1.00
N SER A 133 -2.91 -1.88 -0.58
CA SER A 133 -3.70 -2.89 -1.28
C SER A 133 -4.55 -2.31 -2.42
N LYS A 134 -5.03 -3.19 -3.31
CA LYS A 134 -5.89 -2.82 -4.44
C LYS A 134 -7.34 -2.49 -4.03
N GLY A 135 -7.82 -3.02 -2.91
CA GLY A 135 -9.19 -2.86 -2.42
C GLY A 135 -9.38 -1.72 -1.42
N THR A 136 -10.63 -1.51 -1.02
CA THR A 136 -10.96 -0.70 0.17
C THR A 136 -11.19 -1.66 1.33
N TYR A 137 -10.53 -1.41 2.46
CA TYR A 137 -10.59 -2.27 3.63
C TYR A 137 -11.18 -1.53 4.81
N MET A 138 -11.88 -2.27 5.67
CA MET A 138 -12.51 -1.75 6.88
C MET A 138 -12.03 -2.55 8.09
N TYR A 139 -11.66 -1.81 9.13
CA TYR A 139 -11.24 -2.35 10.42
C TYR A 139 -12.14 -1.78 11.51
N ILE A 140 -12.70 -2.64 12.33
CA ILE A 140 -13.64 -2.26 13.39
C ILE A 140 -12.85 -2.01 14.66
N ILE A 141 -12.98 -0.84 15.26
CA ILE A 141 -12.36 -0.55 16.56
C ILE A 141 -13.18 -1.27 17.63
N ASP A 142 -12.57 -2.24 18.29
CA ASP A 142 -13.19 -3.10 19.30
C ASP A 142 -13.92 -2.30 20.37
N ASN A 143 -15.09 -2.80 20.78
CA ASN A 143 -15.94 -2.18 21.82
C ASN A 143 -16.36 -0.72 21.53
N THR A 144 -16.30 -0.30 20.26
CA THR A 144 -16.78 1.03 19.85
C THR A 144 -17.67 0.96 18.60
N ASP A 145 -18.28 2.10 18.28
CA ASP A 145 -19.01 2.35 17.04
C ASP A 145 -18.12 2.96 15.94
N TYR A 146 -16.80 2.93 16.10
CA TYR A 146 -15.88 3.48 15.10
C TYR A 146 -15.32 2.42 14.18
N VAL A 147 -15.14 2.80 12.92
CA VAL A 147 -14.44 1.98 11.91
C VAL A 147 -13.36 2.81 11.24
N ILE A 148 -12.24 2.16 10.96
CA ILE A 148 -11.15 2.68 10.13
C ILE A 148 -11.39 2.16 8.72
N GLN A 149 -11.65 3.06 7.78
CA GLN A 149 -11.73 2.76 6.37
C GLN A 149 -10.43 3.18 5.69
N ILE A 150 -9.85 2.29 4.89
CA ILE A 150 -8.66 2.55 4.10
C ILE A 150 -9.02 2.39 2.63
N LYS A 151 -9.09 3.51 1.89
CA LYS A 151 -9.39 3.50 0.45
C LYS A 151 -8.20 2.95 -0.33
N SER A 152 -8.44 2.29 -1.45
CA SER A 152 -7.40 1.85 -2.40
C SER A 152 -6.55 3.02 -2.91
N GLN A 153 -5.26 2.78 -3.14
CA GLN A 153 -4.35 3.76 -3.74
C GLN A 153 -4.53 3.90 -5.26
N TYR A 154 -5.24 2.98 -5.89
CA TYR A 154 -5.49 2.97 -7.34
C TYR A 154 -6.88 3.48 -7.71
N ARG A 155 -7.68 3.90 -6.71
CA ARG A 155 -9.04 4.38 -6.94
C ARG A 155 -8.97 5.74 -7.66
N LYS A 156 -9.52 5.81 -8.88
CA LYS A 156 -9.58 7.04 -9.69
C LYS A 156 -10.52 8.10 -9.10
#